data_AF-A0A956ZMP1-F1
#
_entry.id   AF-A0A956ZMP1-F1
#
_cell.length_a   1.000
_cell.length_b   1.000
_cell.length_c   1.000
_cell.angle_alpha   90.00
_cell.angle_beta   90.00
_cell.angle_gamma   90.00
#
_symmetry.space_group_name_H-M   'P 1'
#
loop_
_entity.id
_entity.type
_entity.pdbx_description
1 polymer ?
#
loop_
_entity_poly.entity_id
_entity_poly.type
_entity_poly.pdbx_seq_one_letter_code
_entity_poly.pdbx_strand_id
1 'polypeptide(L)'
;MADVADIRLVQLARVLGLPRTTAPDVILDAVRQHGDVLAAAFFVEAADNDDVTSTDGARQYLADRLRFFAGIVDDATAADIRARFAHHLKSWES
;
A
#
# COMPACT_ATOMS: atom_id res chain seq x y z
N MET A 1 17.00 -3.31 -24.54
CA MET A 1 16.25 -4.38 -23.85
C MET A 1 15.04 -3.72 -23.22
N ALA A 2 13.83 -4.21 -23.50
CA ALA A 2 12.62 -3.64 -22.95
C ALA A 2 12.73 -3.63 -21.41
N ASP A 3 12.61 -2.43 -20.85
CA ASP A 3 12.70 -2.14 -19.43
C ASP A 3 11.67 -3.02 -18.70
N VAL A 4 12.12 -3.86 -17.77
CA VAL A 4 11.18 -4.63 -16.95
C VAL A 4 10.47 -3.60 -16.08
N ALA A 5 9.23 -3.25 -16.45
CA ALA A 5 8.43 -2.31 -15.68
C ALA A 5 8.53 -2.65 -14.19
N ASP A 6 9.03 -1.70 -13.39
CA ASP A 6 9.28 -1.88 -11.96
C ASP A 6 8.03 -2.53 -11.33
N ILE A 7 8.19 -3.74 -10.82
CA ILE A 7 7.07 -4.53 -10.28
C ILE A 7 6.34 -3.77 -9.17
N ARG A 8 7.02 -2.86 -8.47
CA ARG A 8 6.43 -1.99 -7.46
C ARG A 8 5.40 -1.04 -8.06
N LEU A 9 5.73 -0.40 -9.19
CA LEU A 9 4.80 0.48 -9.91
C LEU A 9 3.61 -0.29 -10.48
N VAL A 10 3.84 -1.50 -10.99
CA VAL A 10 2.75 -2.37 -11.48
C VAL A 10 1.80 -2.76 -10.34
N GLN A 11 2.33 -3.08 -9.16
CA GLN A 11 1.52 -3.39 -7.99
C GLN A 11 0.72 -2.17 -7.51
N LEU A 12 1.35 -0.99 -7.42
CA LEU A 12 0.66 0.23 -7.01
C LEU A 12 -0.41 0.64 -8.00
N ALA A 13 -0.15 0.55 -9.31
CA ALA A 13 -1.16 0.78 -10.33
C ALA A 13 -2.37 -0.15 -10.14
N ARG A 14 -2.13 -1.45 -9.89
CA ARG A 14 -3.19 -2.42 -9.62
C ARG A 14 -3.99 -2.07 -8.37
N VAL A 15 -3.32 -1.75 -7.26
CA VAL A 15 -3.97 -1.39 -5.99
C VAL A 15 -4.83 -0.13 -6.14
N LEU A 16 -4.35 0.85 -6.91
CA LEU A 16 -5.04 2.11 -7.19
C LEU A 16 -6.09 1.99 -8.31
N GLY A 17 -6.32 0.79 -8.87
CA GLY A 17 -7.28 0.58 -9.96
C GLY A 17 -6.87 1.21 -11.30
N LEU A 18 -5.59 1.56 -11.47
CA LEU A 18 -5.06 2.19 -12.67
C LEU A 18 -4.72 1.13 -13.75
N PRO A 19 -4.86 1.45 -15.04
CA PRO A 19 -4.43 0.58 -16.13
C PRO A 19 -2.96 0.16 -16.01
N ARG A 20 -2.60 -1.06 -16.44
CA ARG A 20 -1.20 -1.54 -16.42
C ARG A 20 -0.25 -0.71 -17.29
N THR A 21 -0.78 0.00 -18.27
CA THR A 21 -0.03 0.89 -19.17
C THR A 21 0.09 2.32 -18.64
N THR A 22 -0.36 2.58 -17.40
CA THR A 22 -0.28 3.91 -16.78
C THR A 22 1.18 4.30 -16.62
N ALA A 23 1.49 5.54 -16.96
CA ALA A 23 2.84 6.07 -16.88
C ALA A 23 3.31 6.17 -15.41
N PRO A 24 4.61 5.95 -15.12
CA PRO A 24 5.15 6.00 -13.76
C PRO A 24 4.80 7.26 -12.98
N ASP A 25 4.93 8.45 -13.59
CA ASP A 25 4.62 9.74 -12.98
C ASP A 25 3.17 9.84 -12.50
N VAL A 26 2.22 9.34 -13.29
CA VAL A 26 0.79 9.29 -12.91
C VAL A 26 0.57 8.35 -11.72
N ILE A 27 1.29 7.22 -11.66
CA ILE A 27 1.22 6.31 -10.51
C ILE A 27 1.77 7.00 -9.26
N LEU A 28 2.91 7.70 -9.37
CA LEU A 28 3.52 8.42 -8.25
C LEU A 28 2.60 9.51 -7.69
N ASP A 29 1.94 10.27 -8.56
CA ASP A 29 0.98 11.30 -8.12
C ASP A 29 -0.26 10.67 -7.48
N ALA A 30 -0.77 9.57 -8.04
CA ALA A 30 -1.91 8.85 -7.46
C ALA A 30 -1.59 8.28 -6.07
N VAL A 31 -0.38 7.75 -5.85
CA VAL A 31 0.09 7.27 -4.55
C VAL A 31 0.00 8.36 -3.47
N ARG A 32 0.38 9.60 -3.81
CA ARG A 32 0.31 10.74 -2.88
C ARG A 32 -1.12 11.21 -2.61
N GLN A 33 -2.00 11.10 -3.60
CA GLN A 33 -3.37 11.60 -3.52
C GLN A 33 -4.35 10.60 -2.88
N HIS A 34 -4.04 9.30 -2.95
CA HIS A 34 -4.96 8.23 -2.57
C HIS A 34 -4.40 7.33 -1.47
N GLY A 35 -3.84 7.94 -0.41
CA GLY A 35 -3.33 7.23 0.76
C GLY A 35 -4.40 6.41 1.50
N ASP A 36 -5.67 6.81 1.40
CA ASP A 36 -6.82 6.06 1.91
C ASP A 36 -7.07 4.75 1.16
N VAL A 37 -7.01 4.78 -0.17
CA VAL A 37 -7.17 3.58 -1.01
C VAL A 37 -6.05 2.59 -0.71
N LEU A 38 -4.81 3.07 -0.60
CA LEU A 38 -3.66 2.25 -0.24
C LEU A 38 -3.79 1.65 1.16
N ALA A 39 -4.19 2.44 2.16
CA ALA A 39 -4.38 1.96 3.52
C ALA A 39 -5.47 0.88 3.61
N ALA A 40 -6.61 1.10 2.96
CA ALA A 40 -7.70 0.13 2.91
C ALA A 40 -7.29 -1.16 2.19
N ALA A 41 -6.60 -1.05 1.05
CA ALA A 41 -6.14 -2.21 0.29
C ALA A 41 -5.11 -3.03 1.07
N PHE A 42 -4.12 -2.38 1.69
CA PHE A 42 -3.14 -3.09 2.52
C PHE A 42 -3.79 -3.73 3.76
N PHE A 43 -4.85 -3.12 4.31
CA PHE A 43 -5.60 -3.73 5.40
C PHE A 43 -6.31 -5.00 4.95
N VAL A 44 -6.95 -4.99 3.78
CA VAL A 44 -7.56 -6.20 3.19
C VAL A 44 -6.50 -7.26 2.92
N GLU A 45 -5.37 -6.89 2.32
CA GLU A 45 -4.24 -7.81 2.10
C GLU A 45 -3.72 -8.43 3.40
N ALA A 46 -3.68 -7.66 4.50
CA ALA A 46 -3.29 -8.16 5.82
C ALA A 46 -4.37 -9.09 6.41
N ALA A 47 -5.64 -8.74 6.30
CA ALA A 47 -6.75 -9.55 6.83
C ALA A 47 -6.94 -10.88 6.07
N ASP A 48 -6.63 -10.91 4.78
CA ASP A 48 -6.68 -12.11 3.93
C ASP A 48 -5.42 -12.99 4.05
N ASN A 49 -4.41 -12.55 4.81
CA ASN A 49 -3.16 -13.29 4.99
C ASN A 49 -3.25 -14.21 6.21
N ASP A 50 -3.19 -15.53 5.97
CA ASP A 50 -3.25 -16.57 7.02
C ASP A 50 -2.17 -16.42 8.11
N ASP A 51 -1.02 -15.80 7.80
CA ASP A 51 0.05 -15.56 8.76
C ASP A 51 -0.22 -14.35 9.68
N VAL A 52 -1.21 -13.51 9.35
CA VAL A 52 -1.57 -12.30 10.09
C VAL A 52 -2.76 -12.58 11.01
N THR A 53 -2.46 -12.99 12.23
CA THR A 53 -3.46 -13.44 13.22
C THR A 53 -3.74 -12.42 14.33
N SER A 54 -3.11 -11.25 14.28
CA SER A 54 -3.24 -10.20 15.31
C SER A 54 -3.07 -8.81 14.73
N THR A 55 -3.47 -7.79 15.49
CA THR A 55 -3.28 -6.39 15.09
C THR A 55 -1.81 -5.98 15.03
N ASP A 56 -0.95 -6.54 15.88
CA ASP A 56 0.50 -6.37 15.77
C ASP A 56 1.07 -7.03 14.51
N GLY A 57 0.55 -8.21 14.13
CA GLY A 57 0.89 -8.85 12.87
C GLY A 57 0.51 -8.00 11.66
N ALA A 58 -0.67 -7.37 11.69
CA ALA A 58 -1.11 -6.48 10.60
C ALA A 58 -0.29 -5.19 10.53
N ARG A 59 0.12 -4.63 11.67
CA ARG A 59 1.06 -3.49 11.71
C ARG A 59 2.41 -3.86 11.11
N GLN A 60 2.92 -5.06 11.42
CA GLN A 60 4.16 -5.57 10.85
C GLN A 60 4.03 -5.79 9.33
N TYR A 61 2.91 -6.39 8.88
CA TYR A 61 2.60 -6.55 7.46
C TYR A 61 2.63 -5.21 6.72
N LEU A 62 1.97 -4.18 7.26
CA LEU A 62 2.01 -2.84 6.68
C LEU A 62 3.43 -2.28 6.62
N ALA A 63 4.22 -2.45 7.69
CA ALA A 63 5.60 -1.97 7.72
C ALA A 63 6.45 -2.62 6.62
N ASP A 64 6.26 -3.92 6.37
CA ASP A 64 6.95 -4.65 5.31
C ASP A 64 6.48 -4.21 3.91
N ARG A 65 5.18 -3.94 3.71
CA ARG A 65 4.68 -3.35 2.45
C ARG A 65 5.28 -1.97 2.19
N LEU A 66 5.31 -1.09 3.19
CA LEU A 66 5.90 0.25 3.03
C LEU A 66 7.41 0.18 2.79
N ARG A 67 8.12 -0.78 3.39
CA ARG A 67 9.54 -1.03 3.10
C ARG A 67 9.74 -1.49 1.66
N PHE A 68 8.88 -2.38 1.15
CA PHE A 68 8.92 -2.82 -0.24
C PHE A 68 8.74 -1.67 -1.23
N PHE A 69 7.88 -0.70 -0.91
CA PHE A 69 7.64 0.50 -1.72
C PHE A 69 8.56 1.69 -1.40
N ALA A 70 9.62 1.49 -0.61
CA ALA A 70 10.57 2.55 -0.28
C ALA A 70 11.20 3.15 -1.55
N GLY A 71 11.31 4.49 -1.56
CA GLY A 71 11.77 5.25 -2.72
C GLY A 71 10.70 5.56 -3.77
N ILE A 72 9.50 4.97 -3.64
CA ILE A 72 8.31 5.34 -4.42
C ILE A 72 7.29 6.05 -3.51
N VAL A 73 7.00 5.45 -2.36
CA VAL A 73 6.19 6.06 -1.30
C VAL A 73 7.13 6.87 -0.42
N ASP A 74 6.97 8.19 -0.41
CA ASP A 74 7.74 9.07 0.47
C ASP A 74 7.28 8.97 1.93
N ASP A 75 8.10 9.49 2.86
CA ASP A 75 7.86 9.36 4.30
C ASP A 75 6.55 10.02 4.75
N ALA A 76 6.15 11.12 4.11
CA ALA A 76 4.91 11.82 4.40
C ALA A 76 3.70 10.97 4.01
N THR A 77 3.70 10.42 2.80
CA THR A 77 2.66 9.51 2.32
C THR A 77 2.63 8.23 3.15
N ALA A 78 3.79 7.67 3.50
CA ALA A 78 3.87 6.50 4.37
C ALA A 78 3.30 6.76 5.77
N ALA A 79 3.51 7.95 6.33
CA ALA A 79 2.93 8.35 7.61
C ALA A 79 1.40 8.47 7.53
N ASP A 80 0.86 9.08 6.47
CA ASP A 80 -0.58 9.17 6.22
C ASP A 80 -1.23 7.79 6.09
N ILE A 81 -0.64 6.89 5.28
CA ILE A 81 -1.11 5.51 5.12
C ILE A 81 -1.15 4.79 6.47
N ARG A 82 -0.10 4.91 7.30
CA ARG A 82 -0.07 4.31 8.65
C ARG A 82 -1.21 4.81 9.53
N ALA A 83 -1.47 6.12 9.52
CA ALA A 83 -2.54 6.71 10.32
C ALA A 83 -3.93 6.19 9.90
N ARG A 84 -4.16 6.08 8.59
CA ARG A 84 -5.43 5.56 8.03
C ARG A 84 -5.59 4.06 8.26
N PHE A 85 -4.52 3.29 8.09
CA PHE A 85 -4.52 1.84 8.36
C PHE A 85 -4.85 1.55 9.84
N ALA A 86 -4.30 2.34 10.76
CA ALA A 86 -4.63 2.23 12.18
C ALA A 86 -6.11 2.49 12.48
N HIS A 87 -6.82 3.24 11.63
CA HIS A 87 -8.27 3.40 11.75
C HIS A 87 -9.02 2.11 11.42
N HIS A 88 -8.60 1.38 10.38
CA HIS A 88 -9.18 0.08 10.03
C HIS A 88 -8.94 -0.99 11.11
N LEU A 89 -7.75 -1.00 11.71
CA LEU A 89 -7.44 -1.94 12.81
C LEU A 89 -8.38 -1.80 14.01
N LYS A 90 -8.77 -0.56 14.36
CA LYS A 90 -9.71 -0.34 15.48
C LYS A 90 -11.07 -0.99 15.22
N SER A 91 -11.52 -1.00 13.97
CA SER A 91 -12.77 -1.65 13.58
C SER A 91 -12.67 -3.18 13.56
N TRP A 92 -11.47 -3.74 13.40
CA TRP A 92 -11.27 -5.20 13.41
C TRP A 92 -11.30 -5.79 14.83
N GLU A 93 -10.89 -5.01 15.83
CA GLU A 93 -10.91 -5.41 17.24
C GLU A 93 -12.31 -5.29 17.89
N SER A 94 -13.29 -4.68 17.19
CA SER A 94 -14.66 -4.41 17.67
C SER A 94 -15.66 -5.46 17.19
#